data_AF-A0A7X7NMM5-F1
#
_entry.id   AF-A0A7X7NMM5-F1
#
_cell.length_a   1.000
_cell.length_b   1.000
_cell.length_c   1.000
_cell.angle_alpha   90.00
_cell.angle_beta   90.00
_cell.angle_gamma   90.00
#
_symmetry.space_group_name_H-M   'P 1'
#
loop_
_entity.id
_entity.type
_entity.pdbx_description
1 polymer ?
#
loop_
_entity_poly.entity_id
_entity_poly.type
_entity_poly.pdbx_seq_one_letter_code
_entity_poly.pdbx_strand_id
1 'polypeptide(L)'
;MTHRPHPRVTALLALTAAFALAACSGTPASEAPADDASTTAAAGSSSALGSASTVADTSGTVFDASAIHEFAVEVDETEFTAMMETYASTGDKEWISGAVTIDGQTFENVGLKLKGNSSLRGATADTDPVTLPWRIELDEFVEGQNLDGYSDFVVRANNSETSLNEAVALDL
;
A
#
# COMPACT_ATOMS: atom_id res chain seq x y z
N MET A 1 -41.79 -14.63 7.06
CA MET A 1 -40.43 -14.34 6.54
C MET A 1 -39.41 -15.05 7.41
N THR A 2 -38.80 -16.12 6.90
CA THR A 2 -37.74 -16.88 7.59
C THR A 2 -36.38 -16.29 7.22
N HIS A 3 -35.73 -15.62 8.16
CA HIS A 3 -34.35 -15.13 8.02
C HIS A 3 -33.40 -16.32 8.10
N ARG A 4 -32.60 -16.54 7.05
CA ARG A 4 -31.55 -17.55 7.01
C ARG A 4 -30.30 -16.97 7.69
N PRO A 5 -29.65 -17.66 8.64
CA PRO A 5 -28.37 -17.20 9.17
C PRO A 5 -27.23 -17.56 8.21
N HIS A 6 -26.38 -16.60 7.88
CA HIS A 6 -25.15 -16.81 7.10
C HIS A 6 -24.06 -17.44 7.99
N PRO A 7 -23.30 -18.43 7.50
CA PRO A 7 -22.19 -19.00 8.24
C PRO A 7 -20.99 -18.05 8.19
N ARG A 8 -20.54 -17.56 9.35
CA ARG A 8 -19.24 -16.89 9.49
C ARG A 8 -18.16 -17.96 9.55
N VAL A 9 -17.31 -18.02 8.53
CA VAL A 9 -16.12 -18.88 8.52
C VAL A 9 -15.03 -18.16 9.31
N THR A 10 -14.84 -18.55 10.57
CA THR A 10 -13.73 -18.08 11.41
C THR A 10 -12.50 -18.92 11.10
N ALA A 11 -11.56 -18.38 10.33
CA ALA A 11 -10.25 -19.00 10.15
C ALA A 11 -9.37 -18.68 11.37
N LEU A 12 -9.09 -19.72 12.16
CA LEU A 12 -8.24 -19.67 13.35
C LEU A 12 -6.77 -19.75 12.92
N LEU A 13 -6.03 -18.64 13.09
CA LEU A 13 -4.59 -18.58 12.84
C LEU A 13 -3.84 -19.29 13.99
N ALA A 14 -3.23 -20.43 13.71
CA ALA A 14 -2.36 -21.14 14.66
C ALA A 14 -0.91 -20.67 14.50
N LEU A 15 -0.45 -19.83 15.44
CA LEU A 15 0.96 -19.45 15.57
C LEU A 15 1.71 -20.54 16.36
N THR A 16 2.47 -21.39 15.67
CA THR A 16 3.42 -22.31 16.31
C THR A 16 4.84 -21.77 16.18
N ALA A 17 5.35 -21.18 17.25
CA ALA A 17 6.76 -20.91 17.43
C ALA A 17 7.49 -22.18 17.89
N ALA A 18 8.51 -22.60 17.15
CA ALA A 18 9.44 -23.65 17.56
C ALA A 18 10.86 -23.06 17.57
N PHE A 19 11.41 -22.89 18.78
CA PHE A 19 12.78 -22.46 19.04
C PHE A 19 13.49 -23.56 19.83
N ALA A 20 14.47 -24.23 19.21
CA ALA A 20 15.47 -25.14 19.79
C ALA A 20 16.36 -25.64 18.61
N LEU A 21 17.68 -25.87 18.67
CA LEU A 21 18.63 -26.02 19.76
C LEU A 21 20.08 -25.98 19.20
N ALA A 22 21.05 -25.67 20.07
CA ALA A 22 22.41 -26.23 20.15
C ALA A 22 23.49 -25.80 19.12
N ALA A 23 24.80 -25.84 19.40
CA ALA A 23 25.65 -25.76 20.60
C ALA A 23 27.12 -25.95 20.11
N CYS A 24 28.07 -25.36 20.83
CA CYS A 24 29.48 -25.79 21.02
C CYS A 24 30.53 -25.64 19.90
N SER A 25 31.53 -24.79 20.16
CA SER A 25 32.99 -25.07 20.30
C SER A 25 33.76 -23.77 19.98
N GLY A 26 34.83 -23.33 20.63
CA GLY A 26 35.64 -23.74 21.76
C GLY A 26 36.65 -22.60 22.08
N THR A 27 37.10 -22.52 23.33
CA THR A 27 38.15 -21.63 23.89
C THR A 27 39.47 -22.45 23.92
N PRO A 28 40.73 -21.91 23.87
CA PRO A 28 41.21 -20.80 24.71
C PRO A 28 42.33 -19.84 24.19
N ALA A 29 42.39 -18.69 24.89
CA ALA A 29 43.54 -17.88 25.36
C ALA A 29 44.71 -17.51 24.43
N SER A 30 45.04 -16.20 24.34
CA SER A 30 46.16 -15.57 25.08
C SER A 30 46.55 -14.21 24.47
N GLU A 31 46.98 -13.31 25.37
CA GLU A 31 47.85 -12.12 25.17
C GLU A 31 47.28 -10.80 24.61
N ALA A 32 47.26 -9.81 25.50
CA ALA A 32 47.48 -8.39 25.21
C ALA A 32 48.99 -8.13 24.99
N PRO A 33 49.39 -7.03 24.32
CA PRO A 33 49.57 -5.78 25.06
C PRO A 33 49.13 -4.50 24.32
N ALA A 34 49.19 -3.41 25.09
CA ALA A 34 48.84 -2.04 24.77
C ALA A 34 49.63 -1.42 23.61
N ASP A 35 49.04 -0.42 22.94
CA ASP A 35 49.72 0.85 22.68
C ASP A 35 48.74 1.97 22.29
N ASP A 36 49.20 3.17 22.63
CA ASP A 36 48.60 4.50 22.64
C ASP A 36 48.20 5.04 21.25
N ALA A 37 47.05 5.72 21.16
CA ALA A 37 46.88 6.87 20.25
C ALA A 37 45.57 7.60 20.54
N SER A 38 45.68 8.70 21.27
CA SER A 38 44.70 9.79 21.19
C SER A 38 44.76 10.40 19.78
N THR A 39 43.67 10.34 19.02
CA THR A 39 43.45 11.28 17.90
C THR A 39 41.97 11.57 17.75
N THR A 40 41.68 12.84 17.99
CA THR A 40 40.48 13.60 17.71
C THR A 40 40.00 13.38 16.28
N ALA A 41 38.76 12.92 16.09
CA ALA A 41 38.06 13.08 14.82
C ALA A 41 36.59 13.41 15.09
N ALA A 42 36.18 14.52 14.50
CA ALA A 42 34.94 15.23 14.74
C ALA A 42 33.70 14.38 14.46
N ALA A 43 32.66 14.64 15.24
CA ALA A 43 31.29 14.29 14.92
C ALA A 43 30.91 14.94 13.57
N GLY A 44 31.01 14.14 12.50
CA GLY A 44 30.47 14.47 11.19
C GLY A 44 28.99 14.14 11.17
N SER A 45 28.16 15.19 11.22
CA SER A 45 26.75 15.11 10.84
C SER A 45 26.59 14.44 9.48
N SER A 46 25.99 13.26 9.48
CA SER A 46 25.33 12.66 8.33
C SER A 46 23.88 12.50 8.75
N SER A 47 23.05 13.53 8.58
CA SER A 47 22.24 13.67 7.36
C SER A 47 21.81 12.29 6.86
N ALA A 48 20.88 11.66 7.57
CA ALA A 48 20.04 10.63 6.98
C ALA A 48 19.18 11.31 5.91
N LEU A 49 19.79 11.49 4.74
CA LEU A 49 19.07 11.71 3.50
C LEU A 49 18.14 10.51 3.37
N GLY A 50 16.84 10.77 3.49
CA GLY A 50 15.81 9.78 3.29
C GLY A 50 16.11 9.02 2.00
N SER A 51 16.00 7.70 2.08
CA SER A 51 16.03 6.81 0.94
C SER A 51 15.07 7.38 -0.11
N ALA A 52 15.62 8.07 -1.10
CA ALA A 52 14.94 8.22 -2.36
C ALA A 52 14.88 6.79 -2.89
N SER A 53 13.69 6.18 -2.83
CA SER A 53 13.41 4.92 -3.48
C SER A 53 13.89 5.05 -4.91
N THR A 54 14.97 4.35 -5.22
CA THR A 54 15.42 4.19 -6.60
C THR A 54 14.26 3.53 -7.30
N VAL A 55 13.56 4.27 -8.17
CA VAL A 55 12.60 3.70 -9.11
C VAL A 55 13.41 2.66 -9.87
N ALA A 56 13.19 1.39 -9.56
CA ALA A 56 13.79 0.30 -10.31
C ALA A 56 13.40 0.51 -11.77
N ASP A 57 14.33 0.25 -12.69
CA ASP A 57 14.09 0.35 -14.13
C ASP A 57 12.85 -0.47 -14.50
N THR A 58 11.73 0.24 -14.59
CA THR A 58 10.42 -0.37 -14.65
C THR A 58 10.13 -0.61 -16.11
N SER A 59 10.44 -1.80 -16.59
CA SER A 59 10.06 -2.27 -17.93
C SER A 59 8.58 -2.68 -17.98
N GLY A 60 7.72 -1.87 -17.35
CA GLY A 60 6.30 -2.14 -17.15
C GLY A 60 5.41 -1.61 -18.26
N THR A 61 4.24 -2.22 -18.41
CA THR A 61 3.20 -1.78 -19.36
C THR A 61 2.10 -0.96 -18.68
N VAL A 62 2.04 -0.94 -17.35
CA VAL A 62 0.95 -0.29 -16.59
C VAL A 62 0.77 1.22 -16.84
N PHE A 63 1.80 1.91 -17.35
CA PHE A 63 1.72 3.32 -17.74
C PHE A 63 1.93 3.52 -19.26
N ASP A 64 1.75 2.48 -20.07
CA ASP A 64 1.75 2.62 -21.52
C ASP A 64 0.49 3.39 -21.97
N ALA A 65 0.70 4.62 -22.44
CA ALA A 65 -0.37 5.49 -22.90
C ALA A 65 -1.12 4.95 -24.14
N SER A 66 -0.60 3.92 -24.82
CA SER A 66 -1.25 3.28 -25.96
C SER A 66 -2.24 2.16 -25.56
N ALA A 67 -2.23 1.75 -24.29
CA ALA A 67 -3.10 0.72 -23.74
C ALA A 67 -4.18 1.32 -22.82
N ILE A 68 -5.36 0.71 -22.81
CA ILE A 68 -6.39 0.99 -21.82
C ILE A 68 -6.35 -0.17 -20.81
N HIS A 69 -6.13 0.18 -19.54
CA HIS A 69 -6.08 -0.77 -18.44
C HIS A 69 -7.45 -0.92 -17.77
N GLU A 70 -7.76 -2.14 -17.34
CA GLU A 70 -8.96 -2.45 -16.55
C GLU A 70 -8.58 -2.63 -15.08
N PHE A 71 -9.24 -1.87 -14.20
CA PHE A 71 -9.14 -2.00 -12.75
C PHE A 71 -10.49 -2.45 -12.20
N ALA A 72 -10.55 -3.69 -11.69
CA ALA A 72 -11.69 -4.21 -10.96
C ALA A 72 -11.36 -4.25 -9.47
N VAL A 73 -12.13 -3.55 -8.63
CA VAL A 73 -11.90 -3.47 -7.18
C VAL A 73 -13.04 -4.19 -6.47
N GLU A 74 -12.68 -5.06 -5.53
CA GLU A 74 -13.60 -5.74 -4.63
C GLU A 74 -13.35 -5.26 -3.20
N VAL A 75 -14.42 -4.81 -2.54
CA VAL A 75 -14.38 -4.26 -1.19
C VAL A 75 -15.56 -4.78 -0.39
N ASP A 76 -15.36 -5.02 0.90
CA ASP A 76 -16.46 -5.37 1.79
C ASP A 76 -17.39 -4.17 1.98
N GLU A 77 -18.69 -4.38 1.76
CA GLU A 77 -19.71 -3.33 1.83
C GLU A 77 -19.79 -2.70 3.23
N THR A 78 -19.56 -3.48 4.28
CA THR A 78 -19.62 -3.00 5.67
C THR A 78 -18.39 -2.16 6.01
N GLU A 79 -17.21 -2.54 5.53
CA GLU A 79 -15.99 -1.72 5.67
C GLU A 79 -16.09 -0.42 4.88
N PHE A 80 -16.60 -0.47 3.64
CA PHE A 80 -16.85 0.73 2.84
C PHE A 80 -17.81 1.70 3.53
N THR A 81 -18.94 1.19 4.01
CA THR A 81 -19.95 2.00 4.72
C THR A 81 -19.33 2.63 5.97
N ALA A 82 -18.61 1.85 6.78
CA ALA A 82 -17.94 2.35 7.98
C ALA A 82 -16.92 3.45 7.66
N MET A 83 -16.10 3.25 6.62
CA MET A 83 -15.14 4.27 6.15
C MET A 83 -15.86 5.56 5.73
N MET A 84 -16.98 5.47 5.01
CA MET A 84 -17.76 6.64 4.57
C MET A 84 -18.39 7.38 5.76
N GLU A 85 -18.89 6.66 6.77
CA GLU A 85 -19.44 7.23 8.01
C GLU A 85 -18.35 7.95 8.83
N THR A 86 -17.18 7.33 8.98
CA THR A 86 -16.02 7.95 9.62
C THR A 86 -15.63 9.24 8.89
N TYR A 87 -15.52 9.18 7.55
CA TYR A 87 -15.22 10.37 6.74
C TYR A 87 -16.27 11.47 6.92
N ALA A 88 -17.56 11.14 6.93
CA ALA A 88 -18.63 12.12 7.12
C ALA A 88 -18.61 12.76 8.52
N SER A 89 -18.18 12.01 9.53
CA SER A 89 -18.23 12.43 10.93
C SER A 89 -16.98 13.22 11.36
N THR A 90 -15.78 12.74 11.00
CA THR A 90 -14.51 13.31 11.46
C THR A 90 -13.73 14.00 10.35
N GLY A 91 -14.02 13.67 9.09
CA GLY A 91 -13.21 14.06 7.94
C GLY A 91 -12.00 13.16 7.69
N ASP A 92 -11.78 12.15 8.53
CA ASP A 92 -10.67 11.22 8.40
C ASP A 92 -10.86 10.27 7.22
N LYS A 93 -9.76 9.77 6.69
CA LYS A 93 -9.74 8.84 5.56
C LYS A 93 -8.96 7.62 5.99
N GLU A 94 -9.68 6.62 6.43
CA GLU A 94 -9.10 5.37 6.87
C GLU A 94 -8.77 4.48 5.68
N TRP A 95 -7.79 3.61 5.89
CA TRP A 95 -7.50 2.52 4.96
C TRP A 95 -8.45 1.38 5.26
N ILE A 96 -9.01 0.78 4.22
CA ILE A 96 -9.76 -0.46 4.28
C ILE A 96 -9.07 -1.52 3.43
N SER A 97 -9.33 -2.80 3.71
CA SER A 97 -8.74 -3.90 2.95
C SER A 97 -9.66 -4.30 1.81
N GLY A 98 -9.08 -4.76 0.71
CA GLY A 98 -9.84 -5.30 -0.40
C GLY A 98 -8.98 -6.15 -1.33
N ALA A 99 -9.53 -6.44 -2.50
CA ALA A 99 -8.81 -7.03 -3.61
C ALA A 99 -8.91 -6.13 -4.84
N VAL A 100 -7.87 -6.12 -5.66
CA VAL A 100 -7.89 -5.44 -6.95
C VAL A 100 -7.39 -6.37 -8.03
N THR A 101 -8.07 -6.40 -9.17
CA THR A 101 -7.63 -7.09 -10.38
C THR A 101 -7.30 -6.06 -11.44
N ILE A 102 -6.04 -6.05 -11.87
CA ILE A 102 -5.53 -5.13 -12.89
C ILE A 102 -5.16 -5.97 -14.12
N ASP A 103 -5.85 -5.74 -15.24
CA ASP A 103 -5.67 -6.48 -16.50
C ASP A 103 -5.70 -8.02 -16.36
N GLY A 104 -6.52 -8.51 -15.43
CA GLY A 104 -6.66 -9.93 -15.12
C GLY A 104 -5.68 -10.48 -14.09
N GLN A 105 -4.73 -9.67 -13.58
CA GLN A 105 -3.89 -10.04 -12.44
C GLN A 105 -4.51 -9.58 -11.13
N THR A 106 -4.86 -10.54 -10.27
CA THR A 106 -5.48 -10.27 -8.96
C THR A 106 -4.44 -10.09 -7.86
N PHE A 107 -4.66 -9.07 -7.04
CA PHE A 107 -3.91 -8.67 -5.88
C PHE A 107 -4.82 -8.69 -4.66
N GLU A 108 -4.46 -9.50 -3.68
CA GLU A 108 -5.24 -9.74 -2.46
C GLU A 108 -4.68 -8.93 -1.28
N ASN A 109 -5.56 -8.50 -0.38
CA ASN A 109 -5.24 -7.68 0.80
C ASN A 109 -4.52 -6.38 0.41
N VAL A 110 -5.15 -5.60 -0.46
CA VAL A 110 -4.66 -4.27 -0.84
C VAL A 110 -5.28 -3.19 0.04
N GLY A 111 -4.55 -2.10 0.24
CA GLY A 111 -5.05 -0.90 0.90
C GLY A 111 -5.90 -0.06 -0.05
N LEU A 112 -7.13 0.24 0.35
CA LEU A 112 -8.02 1.16 -0.36
C LEU A 112 -8.30 2.37 0.52
N LYS A 113 -8.18 3.57 -0.04
CA LYS A 113 -8.46 4.81 0.68
C LYS A 113 -9.02 5.89 -0.23
N LEU A 114 -9.94 6.68 0.30
CA LEU A 114 -10.49 7.84 -0.40
C LEU A 114 -9.41 8.92 -0.61
N LYS A 115 -9.44 9.59 -1.77
CA LYS A 115 -8.49 10.66 -2.10
C LYS A 115 -9.15 12.00 -2.40
N GLY A 116 -8.52 13.07 -1.94
CA GLY A 116 -8.95 14.44 -2.21
C GLY A 116 -9.90 15.01 -1.16
N ASN A 117 -10.16 16.31 -1.22
CA ASN A 117 -11.06 17.00 -0.29
C ASN A 117 -12.27 17.57 -1.01
N SER A 118 -12.05 18.39 -2.04
CA SER A 118 -13.13 19.01 -2.83
C SER A 118 -13.97 17.98 -3.59
N SER A 119 -13.32 16.96 -4.17
CA SER A 119 -13.99 15.89 -4.94
C SER A 119 -14.87 14.98 -4.09
N LEU A 120 -14.69 14.98 -2.76
CA LEU A 120 -15.50 14.18 -1.83
C LEU A 120 -16.63 15.01 -1.18
N ARG A 121 -16.74 16.30 -1.50
CA ARG A 121 -17.81 17.14 -0.94
C ARG A 121 -19.16 16.63 -1.43
N GLY A 122 -19.95 16.09 -0.51
CA GLY A 122 -21.27 15.52 -0.80
C GLY A 122 -21.24 14.03 -1.13
N ALA A 123 -20.08 13.36 -1.05
CA ALA A 123 -20.02 11.91 -1.08
C ALA A 123 -20.62 11.32 0.20
N THR A 124 -21.39 10.25 0.06
CA THR A 124 -22.11 9.54 1.14
C THR A 124 -21.96 8.04 0.96
N ALA A 125 -22.36 7.23 1.95
CA ALA A 125 -22.34 5.78 1.81
C ALA A 125 -23.18 5.26 0.62
N ASP A 126 -24.20 6.02 0.18
CA ASP A 126 -25.02 5.71 -1.00
C ASP A 126 -24.38 6.13 -2.34
N THR A 127 -23.23 6.81 -2.31
CA THR A 127 -22.54 7.23 -3.53
C THR A 127 -21.93 6.01 -4.22
N ASP A 128 -22.15 5.89 -5.53
CA ASP A 128 -21.57 4.81 -6.34
C ASP A 128 -20.04 4.79 -6.18
N PRO A 129 -19.46 3.71 -5.61
CA PRO A 129 -18.03 3.62 -5.32
C PRO A 129 -17.15 3.85 -6.56
N VAL A 130 -17.61 3.48 -7.76
CA VAL A 130 -16.84 3.65 -9.00
C VAL A 130 -16.60 5.12 -9.33
N THR A 131 -17.44 6.02 -8.81
CA THR A 131 -17.34 7.47 -9.06
C THR A 131 -16.40 8.17 -8.09
N LEU A 132 -16.00 7.50 -7.01
CA LEU A 132 -15.16 8.09 -5.99
C LEU A 132 -13.67 8.10 -6.42
N PRO A 133 -12.91 9.12 -6.01
CA PRO A 133 -11.46 9.12 -6.16
C PRO A 133 -10.80 8.18 -5.14
N TRP A 134 -10.04 7.22 -5.65
CA TRP A 134 -9.36 6.20 -4.86
C TRP A 134 -7.85 6.35 -4.90
N ARG A 135 -7.21 5.94 -3.80
CA ARG A 135 -5.81 5.55 -3.73
C ARG A 135 -5.76 4.08 -3.36
N ILE A 136 -5.03 3.30 -4.14
CA ILE A 136 -4.91 1.85 -4.04
C ILE A 136 -3.43 1.56 -3.78
N GLU A 137 -3.11 0.99 -2.62
CA GLU A 137 -1.74 0.56 -2.26
C GLU A 137 -1.70 -0.97 -2.21
N LEU A 138 -0.99 -1.57 -3.17
CA LEU A 138 -0.87 -3.03 -3.29
C LEU A 138 -0.06 -3.64 -2.13
N ASP A 139 0.92 -2.92 -1.61
CA ASP A 139 1.83 -3.39 -0.57
C ASP A 139 1.45 -2.98 0.86
N GLU A 140 0.31 -2.31 1.07
CA GLU A 140 -0.12 -1.81 2.39
C GLU A 140 -0.25 -2.96 3.41
N PHE A 141 -0.80 -4.11 3.00
CA PHE A 141 -0.93 -5.28 3.88
C PHE A 141 -0.10 -6.49 3.44
N VAL A 142 0.61 -6.41 2.31
CA VAL A 142 1.46 -7.49 1.78
C VAL A 142 2.79 -6.91 1.30
N GLU A 143 3.85 -7.09 2.11
CA GLU A 143 5.17 -6.53 1.79
C GLU A 143 5.68 -6.94 0.41
N GLY A 144 6.07 -5.94 -0.40
CA GLY A 144 6.67 -6.14 -1.71
C GLY A 144 5.68 -6.49 -2.83
N GLN A 145 4.38 -6.53 -2.58
CA GLN A 145 3.37 -6.70 -3.63
C GLN A 145 3.34 -5.48 -4.56
N ASN A 146 3.56 -5.70 -5.86
CA ASN A 146 3.61 -4.62 -6.85
C ASN A 146 3.18 -5.11 -8.25
N LEU A 147 2.74 -4.18 -9.08
CA LEU A 147 2.53 -4.35 -10.52
C LEU A 147 3.61 -3.56 -11.24
N ASP A 148 4.46 -4.26 -11.99
CA ASP A 148 5.57 -3.66 -12.74
C ASP A 148 6.49 -2.79 -11.86
N GLY A 149 6.69 -3.08 -10.57
CA GLY A 149 7.49 -2.23 -9.68
C GLY A 149 6.74 -1.04 -9.07
N TYR A 150 5.45 -0.86 -9.37
CA TYR A 150 4.58 0.13 -8.75
C TYR A 150 3.61 -0.53 -7.77
N SER A 151 3.44 0.09 -6.59
CA SER A 151 2.48 -0.37 -5.58
C SER A 151 1.40 0.66 -5.25
N ASP A 152 1.58 1.95 -5.56
CA ASP A 152 0.61 3.02 -5.26
C ASP A 152 -0.04 3.55 -6.55
N PHE A 153 -1.36 3.41 -6.65
CA PHE A 153 -2.16 3.86 -7.77
C PHE A 153 -3.22 4.84 -7.31
N VAL A 154 -3.38 5.94 -8.06
CA VAL A 154 -4.46 6.89 -7.84
C VAL A 154 -5.43 6.81 -9.00
N VAL A 155 -6.63 6.32 -8.73
CA VAL A 155 -7.69 6.16 -9.72
C VAL A 155 -8.76 7.21 -9.48
N ARG A 156 -9.16 7.92 -10.54
CA ARG A 156 -10.22 8.93 -10.47
C ARG A 156 -11.20 8.71 -11.61
N ALA A 157 -12.49 8.71 -11.28
CA ALA A 157 -13.54 8.79 -12.27
C ALA A 157 -13.73 10.24 -12.75
N ASN A 158 -12.79 10.74 -13.57
CA ASN A 158 -13.02 11.97 -14.32
C ASN A 158 -12.64 11.74 -15.78
N ASN A 159 -13.66 11.69 -16.62
CA ASN A 159 -13.61 11.50 -18.07
C ASN A 159 -13.94 12.79 -18.84
N SER A 160 -13.88 13.97 -18.20
CA SER A 160 -14.07 15.24 -18.89
C SER A 160 -12.98 15.46 -19.94
N GLU A 161 -13.32 16.16 -21.04
CA GLU A 161 -12.34 16.53 -22.09
C GLU A 161 -11.12 17.24 -21.49
N THR A 162 -11.31 18.03 -20.43
CA THR A 162 -10.22 18.68 -19.68
C THR A 162 -9.27 17.67 -19.02
N SER A 163 -9.79 16.60 -18.40
CA SER A 163 -8.96 15.56 -17.79
C SER A 163 -8.19 14.74 -18.83
N LEU A 164 -8.76 14.53 -20.01
CA LEU A 164 -8.05 13.92 -21.14
C LEU A 164 -6.96 14.85 -21.69
N ASN A 165 -7.23 16.16 -21.74
CA ASN A 165 -6.26 17.15 -22.17
C ASN A 165 -5.09 17.32 -21.16
N GLU A 166 -5.30 17.10 -19.86
CA GLU A 166 -4.21 17.07 -18.87
C GLU A 166 -3.26 15.90 -19.10
N ALA A 167 -3.78 14.71 -19.43
CA ALA A 167 -2.94 13.55 -19.75
C ALA A 167 -2.07 13.81 -20.99
N VAL A 168 -2.65 14.39 -22.04
CA VAL A 168 -1.92 14.82 -23.24
C VAL A 168 -0.89 15.91 -22.93
N ALA A 169 -1.22 16.87 -22.06
CA ALA A 169 -0.31 17.95 -21.69
C ALA A 169 0.89 17.48 -20.86
N LEU A 170 0.83 16.30 -20.23
CA LEU A 170 1.93 15.72 -19.47
C LEU A 170 2.94 14.96 -20.36
N ASP A 171 2.52 14.53 -21.55
CA ASP A 171 3.33 13.83 -22.55
C ASP A 171 4.15 14.78 -23.46
N LEU A 172 3.85 16.08 -23.44
CA LEU A 172 4.52 17.13 -24.26
C LEU A 172 5.60 17.88 -23.50
#